data_AF-A0A672Q9T8-F1
#
_entry.id   AF-A0A672Q9T8-F1
#
_cell.length_a   1.000
_cell.length_b   1.000
_cell.length_c   1.000
_cell.angle_alpha   90.00
_cell.angle_beta   90.00
_cell.angle_gamma   90.00
#
_symmetry.space_group_name_H-M   'P 1'
#
loop_
_entity.id
_entity.type
_entity.pdbx_description
1 polymer ?
#
loop_
_entity_poly.entity_id
_entity_poly.type
_entity_poly.pdbx_seq_one_letter_code
_entity_poly.pdbx_strand_id
1 'polypeptide(L)'
;ILNIYTKHKDTMKHLSNHSPFVASAIFTNVLFDFEGVGLVLQELRDAGFENDTLVIYSSDNGIPFPNGRTNLYGSGVKEPMLVSSPEHRQRWGQVSQAYVSLLDITPTILDWFSLPYPSYSLSGGCPIELTGRSLLPALISEPSWVTVYASQSLHEVTMFYPMRTIHQGRYRLLHNMHYRMPFPIDQDFYVSPTFQDLLNRTHSGQPTGWFKTLNEYYYRERWELFDIQSDLTERRNLAGDRAYAPVLESLRDQLLKWQWQTEDPWVCEPDAVLETKPEPQCRLLYYGL
;
A
#
# COMPACT_ATOMS: atom_id res chain seq x y z
N ILE A 1 9.93 -4.23 21.28
CA ILE A 1 8.98 -4.15 20.14
C ILE A 1 8.49 -2.72 19.98
N LEU A 2 8.95 -1.99 18.95
CA LEU A 2 8.31 -0.75 18.52
C LEU A 2 7.01 -1.12 17.79
N ASN A 3 5.88 -0.62 18.25
CA ASN A 3 4.57 -0.84 17.63
C ASN A 3 4.29 0.30 16.64
N ILE A 4 4.54 0.14 15.34
CA ILE A 4 4.00 1.09 14.37
C ILE A 4 2.51 0.74 14.18
N TYR A 5 1.67 1.22 15.08
CA TYR A 5 0.24 0.89 15.12
C TYR A 5 -0.54 1.83 14.20
N THR A 6 -0.96 1.33 13.05
CA THR A 6 -2.07 1.93 12.28
C THR A 6 -3.37 1.62 13.01
N LYS A 7 -4.14 2.66 13.31
CA LYS A 7 -5.40 2.62 14.06
C LYS A 7 -6.49 1.86 13.26
N HIS A 8 -6.48 0.53 13.26
CA HIS A 8 -7.46 -0.33 12.56
C HIS A 8 -8.79 -0.53 13.33
N LYS A 9 -9.04 0.26 14.38
CA LYS A 9 -10.19 0.05 15.27
C LYS A 9 -11.53 0.28 14.55
N ASP A 10 -11.57 1.14 13.54
CA ASP A 10 -12.81 1.50 12.85
C ASP A 10 -13.14 0.55 11.68
N THR A 11 -12.14 0.03 10.97
CA THR A 11 -12.33 -1.00 9.92
C THR A 11 -12.89 -2.29 10.51
N MET A 12 -12.38 -2.71 11.69
CA MET A 12 -12.80 -3.94 12.35
C MET A 12 -14.20 -3.85 12.96
N LYS A 13 -14.60 -2.66 13.44
CA LYS A 13 -15.94 -2.41 13.98
C LYS A 13 -17.02 -2.47 12.90
N HIS A 14 -16.65 -2.15 11.66
CA HIS A 14 -17.58 -2.22 10.53
C HIS A 14 -17.76 -3.68 10.05
N LEU A 15 -16.70 -4.50 10.10
CA LEU A 15 -16.72 -5.91 9.72
C LEU A 15 -17.55 -6.78 10.67
N SER A 16 -17.49 -6.51 11.99
CA SER A 16 -18.27 -7.25 12.99
C SER A 16 -19.79 -7.09 12.82
N ASN A 17 -20.25 -6.01 12.20
CA ASN A 17 -21.68 -5.69 12.11
C ASN A 17 -22.36 -6.31 10.88
N HIS A 18 -21.61 -6.67 9.83
CA HIS A 18 -22.20 -7.16 8.56
C HIS A 18 -21.88 -8.62 8.26
N SER A 19 -20.75 -9.16 8.73
CA SER A 19 -20.42 -10.59 8.59
C SER A 19 -19.66 -11.09 9.82
N PRO A 20 -20.34 -11.21 10.99
CA PRO A 20 -19.69 -11.56 12.26
C PRO A 20 -18.99 -12.91 12.23
N PHE A 21 -19.50 -13.87 11.45
CA PHE A 21 -18.90 -15.18 11.29
C PHE A 21 -17.56 -15.13 10.53
N VAL A 22 -17.49 -14.38 9.43
CA VAL A 22 -16.24 -14.22 8.65
C VAL A 22 -15.20 -13.44 9.45
N ALA A 23 -15.62 -12.36 10.14
CA ALA A 23 -14.74 -11.63 11.04
C ALA A 23 -14.19 -12.54 12.15
N SER A 24 -15.05 -13.37 12.77
CA SER A 24 -14.63 -14.33 13.80
C SER A 24 -13.64 -15.36 13.27
N ALA A 25 -13.86 -15.93 12.08
CA ALA A 25 -12.94 -16.90 11.50
C ALA A 25 -11.55 -16.29 11.25
N ILE A 26 -11.51 -15.04 10.78
CA ILE A 26 -10.24 -14.31 10.59
C ILE A 26 -9.56 -14.05 11.93
N PHE A 27 -10.30 -13.64 12.96
CA PHE A 27 -9.72 -13.47 14.29
C PHE A 27 -9.09 -14.76 14.82
N THR A 28 -9.76 -15.90 14.64
CA THR A 28 -9.20 -17.20 15.03
C THR A 28 -7.89 -17.49 14.29
N ASN A 29 -7.82 -17.26 12.98
CA ASN A 29 -6.59 -17.47 12.21
C ASN A 29 -5.47 -16.50 12.61
N VAL A 30 -5.79 -15.24 12.92
CA VAL A 30 -4.83 -14.25 13.42
C VAL A 30 -4.27 -14.67 14.78
N LEU A 31 -5.09 -15.26 15.66
CA LEU A 31 -4.59 -15.79 16.93
C LEU A 31 -3.60 -16.95 16.70
N PHE A 32 -3.91 -17.87 15.79
CA PHE A 32 -2.99 -18.94 15.41
C PHE A 32 -1.67 -18.42 14.82
N ASP A 33 -1.72 -17.36 14.00
CA ASP A 33 -0.51 -16.70 13.49
C ASP A 33 0.37 -16.19 14.63
N PHE A 34 -0.22 -15.48 15.61
CA PHE A 34 0.53 -14.98 16.76
C PHE A 34 1.08 -16.09 17.67
N GLU A 35 0.39 -17.22 17.81
CA GLU A 35 0.95 -18.40 18.48
C GLU A 35 2.17 -18.92 17.73
N GLY A 36 2.11 -19.00 16.39
CA GLY A 36 3.23 -19.38 15.54
C GLY A 36 4.43 -18.44 15.68
N VAL A 37 4.20 -17.13 15.68
CA VAL A 37 5.25 -16.12 15.96
C VAL A 37 5.87 -16.37 17.33
N GLY A 38 5.06 -16.65 18.35
CA GLY A 38 5.54 -16.98 19.69
C GLY A 38 6.48 -18.19 19.71
N LEU A 39 6.14 -19.25 18.97
CA LEU A 39 6.98 -20.44 18.85
C LEU A 39 8.32 -20.13 18.17
N VAL A 40 8.31 -19.38 17.06
CA VAL A 40 9.56 -19.00 16.35
C VAL A 40 10.49 -18.18 17.26
N LEU A 41 9.93 -17.23 18.02
CA LEU A 41 10.71 -16.43 18.97
C LEU A 41 11.24 -17.27 20.14
N GLN A 42 10.47 -18.27 20.59
CA GLN A 42 10.90 -19.19 21.64
C GLN A 42 12.08 -20.06 21.16
N GLU A 43 12.04 -20.57 19.93
CA GLU A 43 13.16 -21.33 19.36
C GLU A 43 14.43 -20.48 19.23
N LEU A 44 14.31 -19.21 18.82
CA LEU A 44 15.45 -18.27 18.81
C LEU A 44 16.05 -18.07 20.21
N ARG A 45 15.20 -18.01 21.24
CA ARG A 45 15.63 -17.90 22.64
C ARG A 45 16.31 -19.18 23.12
N ASP A 46 15.71 -20.34 22.87
CA ASP A 46 16.24 -21.63 23.32
C ASP A 46 17.57 -21.99 22.63
N ALA A 47 17.76 -21.55 21.39
CA ALA A 47 19.03 -21.64 20.67
C ALA A 47 20.06 -20.58 21.12
N GLY A 48 19.69 -19.62 21.96
CA GLY A 48 20.58 -18.58 22.50
C GLY A 48 20.80 -17.37 21.60
N PHE A 49 20.01 -17.19 20.53
CA PHE A 49 20.17 -16.11 19.53
C PHE A 49 19.23 -14.91 19.73
N GLU A 50 18.36 -14.93 20.74
CA GLU A 50 17.38 -13.85 20.97
C GLU A 50 18.00 -12.44 21.08
N ASN A 51 19.17 -12.31 21.73
CA ASN A 51 19.83 -11.02 21.92
C ASN A 51 20.77 -10.62 20.77
N ASP A 52 20.87 -11.43 19.72
CA ASP A 52 21.74 -11.19 18.55
C ASP A 52 20.92 -11.09 17.24
N THR A 53 19.60 -11.12 17.32
CA THR A 53 18.70 -11.19 16.17
C THR A 53 17.84 -9.94 16.03
N LEU A 54 17.93 -9.26 14.88
CA LEU A 54 16.94 -8.26 14.47
C LEU A 54 15.64 -8.96 14.04
N VAL A 55 14.52 -8.62 14.66
CA VAL A 55 13.21 -9.15 14.31
C VAL A 55 12.37 -8.08 13.63
N ILE A 56 11.82 -8.41 12.45
CA ILE A 56 10.86 -7.59 11.71
C ILE A 56 9.59 -8.44 11.49
N TYR A 57 8.42 -7.90 11.84
CA TYR A 57 7.13 -8.51 11.55
C TYR A 57 6.28 -7.52 10.75
N SER A 58 5.68 -8.01 9.66
CA SER A 58 4.80 -7.25 8.79
C SER A 58 3.83 -8.17 8.05
N SER A 59 2.85 -7.57 7.36
CA SER A 59 2.02 -8.20 6.33
C SER A 59 2.48 -7.74 4.94
N ASP A 60 2.05 -8.45 3.89
CA ASP A 60 2.37 -8.18 2.49
C ASP A 60 1.38 -7.20 1.83
N ASN A 61 0.09 -7.33 2.15
CA ASN A 61 -0.99 -6.47 1.67
C ASN A 61 -2.19 -6.47 2.62
N GLY A 62 -3.11 -5.52 2.38
CA GLY A 62 -4.32 -5.39 3.16
C GLY A 62 -5.26 -6.61 3.11
N ILE A 63 -6.17 -6.65 4.07
CA ILE A 63 -7.12 -7.76 4.29
C ILE A 63 -7.99 -8.09 3.06
N PRO A 64 -8.41 -9.35 2.84
CA PRO A 64 -9.19 -9.79 1.68
C PRO A 64 -10.69 -9.44 1.82
N PHE A 65 -10.98 -8.14 1.88
CA PHE A 65 -12.32 -7.56 1.99
C PHE A 65 -12.54 -6.46 0.96
N PRO A 66 -13.79 -6.01 0.72
CA PRO A 66 -14.04 -4.88 -0.18
C PRO A 66 -13.17 -3.67 0.20
N ASN A 67 -12.56 -3.03 -0.79
CA ASN A 67 -11.60 -1.91 -0.63
C ASN A 67 -10.23 -2.32 -0.03
N GLY A 68 -10.02 -3.58 0.36
CA GLY A 68 -8.77 -4.11 0.91
C GLY A 68 -7.78 -4.58 -0.15
N ARG A 69 -7.34 -5.85 -0.07
CA ARG A 69 -6.45 -6.52 -1.04
C ARG A 69 -6.79 -6.12 -2.48
N THR A 70 -5.75 -5.99 -3.31
CA THR A 70 -5.78 -5.51 -4.71
C THR A 70 -6.03 -4.01 -4.93
N ASN A 71 -6.24 -3.22 -3.87
CA ASN A 71 -6.48 -1.78 -3.96
C ASN A 71 -5.29 -0.97 -3.41
N LEU A 72 -5.06 0.22 -3.97
CA LEU A 72 -4.10 1.19 -3.43
C LEU A 72 -4.72 2.21 -2.44
N TYR A 73 -5.95 1.94 -2.00
CA TYR A 73 -6.58 2.63 -0.86
C TYR A 73 -5.95 2.17 0.47
N GLY A 74 -6.31 2.85 1.57
CA GLY A 74 -5.61 2.70 2.84
C GLY A 74 -5.81 1.32 3.42
N SER A 75 -6.99 0.76 3.22
CA SER A 75 -7.32 -0.61 3.59
C SER A 75 -6.57 -1.69 2.79
N GLY A 76 -5.98 -1.35 1.64
CA GLY A 76 -5.23 -2.29 0.80
C GLY A 76 -3.71 -2.24 0.95
N VAL A 77 -3.16 -1.15 1.52
CA VAL A 77 -1.70 -0.92 1.60
C VAL A 77 -1.18 -0.56 2.99
N LYS A 78 -2.05 -0.34 3.99
CA LYS A 78 -1.62 -0.08 5.36
C LYS A 78 -1.38 -1.40 6.08
N GLU A 79 -0.11 -1.74 6.26
CA GLU A 79 0.31 -2.97 6.92
C GLU A 79 0.74 -2.72 8.38
N PRO A 80 0.57 -3.71 9.28
CA PRO A 80 1.28 -3.72 10.55
C PRO A 80 2.79 -3.77 10.30
N MET A 81 3.57 -3.04 11.09
CA MET A 81 5.04 -3.09 11.04
C MET A 81 5.61 -3.04 12.45
N LEU A 82 6.34 -4.10 12.83
CA LEU A 82 7.08 -4.17 14.08
C LEU A 82 8.55 -4.38 13.78
N VAL A 83 9.41 -3.58 14.40
CA VAL A 83 10.86 -3.74 14.32
C VAL A 83 11.42 -3.81 15.74
N SER A 84 12.21 -4.84 16.01
CA SER A 84 12.82 -5.10 17.31
C SER A 84 14.30 -5.44 17.13
N SER A 85 15.16 -4.45 17.40
CA SER A 85 16.60 -4.65 17.45
C SER A 85 17.04 -4.88 18.91
N PRO A 86 17.90 -5.87 19.19
CA PRO A 86 18.44 -6.08 20.52
C PRO A 86 19.47 -5.02 20.92
N GLU A 87 20.08 -4.33 19.95
CA GLU A 87 21.06 -3.25 20.14
C GLU A 87 20.40 -1.87 20.36
N HIS A 88 19.21 -1.66 19.79
CA HIS A 88 18.48 -0.39 19.83
C HIS A 88 17.17 -0.52 20.64
N ARG A 89 17.29 -0.42 21.97
CA ARG A 89 16.17 -0.61 22.91
C ARG A 89 15.48 0.69 23.35
N GLN A 90 16.00 1.86 22.97
CA GLN A 90 15.57 3.19 23.43
C GLN A 90 14.07 3.44 23.18
N ARG A 91 13.54 2.88 22.08
CA ARG A 91 12.14 3.05 21.67
C ARG A 91 11.30 1.78 21.72
N TRP A 92 11.75 0.74 22.44
CA TRP A 92 10.89 -0.42 22.68
C TRP A 92 9.60 -0.01 23.40
N GLY A 93 8.47 -0.56 22.95
CA GLY A 93 7.13 -0.26 23.46
C GLY A 93 6.53 1.05 22.93
N GLN A 94 7.27 1.85 22.17
CA GLN A 94 6.77 3.10 21.60
C GLN A 94 6.06 2.89 20.26
N VAL A 95 5.42 3.96 19.77
CA VAL A 95 4.78 4.04 18.46
C VAL A 95 5.47 5.12 17.63
N SER A 96 5.78 4.82 16.38
CA SER A 96 6.25 5.82 15.40
C SER A 96 5.09 6.32 14.55
N GLN A 97 5.12 7.60 14.19
CA GLN A 97 4.22 8.26 13.24
C GLN A 97 4.87 8.44 11.86
N ALA A 98 6.12 8.00 11.70
CA ALA A 98 6.85 8.05 10.45
C ALA A 98 6.19 7.18 9.37
N TYR A 99 6.24 7.68 8.13
CA TYR A 99 5.68 7.00 6.97
C TYR A 99 6.78 6.10 6.40
N VAL A 100 6.52 4.79 6.40
CA VAL A 100 7.46 3.74 6.00
C VAL A 100 6.82 2.83 4.96
N SER A 101 7.64 2.13 4.17
CA SER A 101 7.24 1.19 3.14
C SER A 101 7.88 -0.17 3.35
N LEU A 102 7.27 -1.23 2.82
CA LEU A 102 7.94 -2.55 2.73
C LEU A 102 9.24 -2.49 1.91
N LEU A 103 9.38 -1.49 1.02
CA LEU A 103 10.62 -1.21 0.30
C LEU A 103 11.79 -0.82 1.22
N ASP A 104 11.50 -0.44 2.47
CA ASP A 104 12.50 -0.10 3.49
C ASP A 104 13.10 -1.34 4.16
N ILE A 105 12.50 -2.53 4.03
CA ILE A 105 12.99 -3.76 4.66
C ILE A 105 14.39 -4.14 4.13
N THR A 106 14.55 -4.22 2.81
CA THR A 106 15.84 -4.56 2.19
C THR A 106 16.98 -3.63 2.63
N PRO A 107 16.88 -2.29 2.50
CA PRO A 107 17.94 -1.42 2.97
C PRO A 107 18.14 -1.47 4.49
N THR A 108 17.11 -1.78 5.28
CA THR A 108 17.26 -1.99 6.74
C THR A 108 18.09 -3.23 7.06
N ILE A 109 17.85 -4.35 6.37
CA ILE A 109 18.60 -5.59 6.59
C ILE A 109 20.05 -5.44 6.12
N LEU A 110 20.26 -4.79 4.97
CA LEU A 110 21.61 -4.48 4.48
C LEU A 110 22.38 -3.60 5.47
N ASP A 111 21.74 -2.56 6.00
CA ASP A 111 22.32 -1.68 7.03
C ASP A 111 22.65 -2.45 8.32
N TRP A 112 21.74 -3.32 8.79
CA TRP A 112 21.97 -4.17 9.97
C TRP A 112 23.23 -5.04 9.84
N PHE A 113 23.50 -5.59 8.66
CA PHE A 113 24.71 -6.38 8.39
C PHE A 113 25.89 -5.55 7.87
N SER A 114 25.78 -4.21 7.83
CA SER A 114 26.81 -3.31 7.27
C SER A 114 27.21 -3.67 5.83
N LEU A 115 26.24 -4.10 5.03
CA LEU A 115 26.43 -4.47 3.63
C LEU A 115 26.02 -3.32 2.69
N PRO A 116 26.87 -2.90 1.74
CA PRO A 116 26.46 -1.96 0.72
C PRO A 116 25.52 -2.62 -0.29
N TYR A 117 24.58 -1.85 -0.84
CA TYR A 117 23.85 -2.29 -2.03
C TYR A 117 24.80 -2.24 -3.25
N PRO A 118 24.93 -3.32 -4.04
CA PRO A 118 25.86 -3.33 -5.16
C PRO A 118 25.40 -2.39 -6.27
N SER A 119 26.36 -1.82 -7.01
CA SER A 119 26.08 -1.05 -8.23
C SER A 119 26.01 -2.00 -9.42
N TYR A 120 24.82 -2.10 -10.03
CA TYR A 120 24.57 -2.90 -11.24
C TYR A 120 23.36 -2.34 -12.00
N SER A 121 23.21 -2.75 -13.27
CA SER A 121 22.06 -2.44 -14.12
C SER A 121 21.43 -3.76 -14.61
N LEU A 122 20.10 -3.82 -14.74
CA LEU A 122 19.42 -5.03 -15.23
C LEU A 122 19.45 -5.15 -16.76
N SER A 123 19.14 -4.06 -17.48
CA SER A 123 18.92 -4.08 -18.95
C SER A 123 19.75 -3.02 -19.69
N GLY A 124 21.00 -2.78 -19.27
CA GLY A 124 21.85 -1.73 -19.85
C GLY A 124 21.33 -0.30 -19.61
N GLY A 125 20.34 -0.15 -18.73
CA GLY A 125 19.79 1.12 -18.25
C GLY A 125 20.60 1.74 -17.12
N CYS A 126 19.98 2.67 -16.39
CA CYS A 126 20.63 3.34 -15.28
C CYS A 126 20.99 2.32 -14.17
N PRO A 127 22.02 2.61 -13.36
CA PRO A 127 22.28 1.80 -12.17
C PRO A 127 21.05 1.74 -11.27
N ILE A 128 20.73 0.55 -10.76
CA ILE A 128 19.58 0.35 -9.88
C ILE A 128 19.85 1.02 -8.53
N GLU A 129 18.93 1.88 -8.11
CA GLU A 129 18.94 2.52 -6.78
C GLU A 129 17.70 2.12 -5.98
N LEU A 130 17.89 1.75 -4.71
CA LEU A 130 16.78 1.52 -3.80
C LEU A 130 16.15 2.86 -3.43
N THR A 131 14.84 2.99 -3.59
CA THR A 131 14.09 4.19 -3.17
C THR A 131 13.62 4.12 -1.71
N GLY A 132 13.69 2.93 -1.10
CA GLY A 132 13.52 2.75 0.34
C GLY A 132 14.74 3.20 1.14
N ARG A 133 14.63 3.19 2.47
CA ARG A 133 15.67 3.61 3.42
C ARG A 133 15.75 2.66 4.61
N SER A 134 16.90 2.65 5.30
CA SER A 134 17.00 1.90 6.56
C SER A 134 16.08 2.48 7.63
N LEU A 135 15.38 1.60 8.34
CA LEU A 135 14.54 1.91 9.49
C LEU A 135 15.32 1.93 10.82
N LEU A 136 16.59 1.50 10.84
CA LEU A 136 17.38 1.47 12.08
C LEU A 136 17.49 2.83 12.78
N PRO A 137 17.67 3.97 12.07
CA PRO A 137 17.66 5.29 12.72
C PRO A 137 16.35 5.59 13.47
N ALA A 138 15.21 5.08 12.99
CA ALA A 138 13.91 5.27 13.62
C ALA A 138 13.79 4.56 14.98
N LEU A 139 14.64 3.56 15.23
CA LEU A 139 14.70 2.85 16.52
C LEU A 139 15.36 3.69 17.63
N ILE A 140 16.11 4.72 17.25
CA ILE A 140 16.84 5.61 18.17
C ILE A 140 16.04 6.90 18.39
N SER A 141 15.61 7.55 17.30
CA SER A 141 14.88 8.83 17.34
C SER A 141 13.74 8.84 16.32
N GLU A 142 12.69 9.63 16.58
CA GLU A 142 11.54 9.73 15.67
C GLU A 142 11.90 10.54 14.42
N PRO A 143 11.83 9.95 13.21
CA PRO A 143 12.11 10.69 12.00
C PRO A 143 10.86 11.42 11.50
N SER A 144 11.06 12.47 10.70
CA SER A 144 9.99 13.25 10.05
C SER A 144 9.64 12.73 8.65
N TRP A 145 9.71 11.41 8.43
CA TRP A 145 9.38 10.82 7.12
C TRP A 145 7.87 10.87 6.88
N VAL A 146 7.48 11.45 5.74
CA VAL A 146 6.07 11.73 5.43
C VAL A 146 5.62 11.25 4.06
N THR A 147 6.48 10.62 3.26
CA THR A 147 6.15 10.22 1.88
C THR A 147 6.38 8.74 1.66
N VAL A 148 5.38 8.05 1.11
CA VAL A 148 5.47 6.67 0.63
C VAL A 148 4.78 6.54 -0.73
N TYR A 149 5.19 5.52 -1.49
CA TYR A 149 4.68 5.22 -2.83
C TYR A 149 4.21 3.77 -2.90
N ALA A 150 3.28 3.47 -3.81
CA ALA A 150 2.99 2.10 -4.22
C ALA A 150 2.62 2.02 -5.71
N SER A 151 2.86 0.85 -6.30
CA SER A 151 2.63 0.56 -7.70
C SER A 151 2.02 -0.83 -7.84
N GLN A 152 0.97 -0.96 -8.65
CA GLN A 152 0.34 -2.23 -9.00
C GLN A 152 0.01 -2.22 -10.50
N SER A 153 0.26 -3.33 -11.20
CA SER A 153 -0.09 -3.46 -12.63
C SER A 153 -1.12 -4.57 -12.85
N LEU A 154 -0.85 -5.75 -12.31
CA LEU A 154 -1.68 -6.94 -12.40
C LEU A 154 -1.96 -7.49 -10.99
N HIS A 155 -2.98 -8.33 -10.87
CA HIS A 155 -3.11 -9.27 -9.75
C HIS A 155 -3.13 -10.70 -10.29
N GLU A 156 -4.26 -11.16 -10.84
CA GLU A 156 -4.27 -12.27 -11.80
C GLU A 156 -3.87 -11.74 -13.19
N VAL A 157 -3.41 -12.63 -14.07
CA VAL A 157 -3.02 -12.27 -15.45
C VAL A 157 -4.18 -11.64 -16.25
N THR A 158 -5.42 -11.97 -15.91
CA THR A 158 -6.66 -11.43 -16.49
C THR A 158 -7.06 -10.07 -15.89
N MET A 159 -6.42 -9.63 -14.81
CA MET A 159 -6.78 -8.44 -14.03
C MET A 159 -5.82 -7.28 -14.32
N PHE A 160 -5.88 -6.74 -15.54
CA PHE A 160 -5.05 -5.59 -15.93
C PHE A 160 -5.73 -4.26 -15.57
N TYR A 161 -5.44 -3.77 -14.37
CA TYR A 161 -5.89 -2.47 -13.86
C TYR A 161 -4.73 -1.73 -13.17
N PRO A 162 -3.79 -1.13 -13.94
CA PRO A 162 -2.63 -0.49 -13.36
C PRO A 162 -2.99 0.74 -12.53
N MET A 163 -2.40 0.81 -11.35
CA MET A 163 -2.56 1.90 -10.39
C MET A 163 -1.19 2.36 -9.88
N ARG A 164 -1.07 3.66 -9.65
CA ARG A 164 0.09 4.29 -8.99
C ARG A 164 -0.40 5.18 -7.86
N THR A 165 0.28 5.19 -6.74
CA THR A 165 -0.09 6.05 -5.61
C THR A 165 1.12 6.70 -4.96
N ILE A 166 0.89 7.92 -4.49
CA ILE A 166 1.74 8.63 -3.53
C ILE A 166 0.88 9.01 -2.33
N HIS A 167 1.43 8.78 -1.14
CA HIS A 167 0.86 9.25 0.11
C HIS A 167 1.88 10.16 0.78
N GLN A 168 1.57 11.45 0.86
CA GLN A 168 2.43 12.46 1.48
C GLN A 168 1.68 13.21 2.58
N GLY A 169 2.10 12.97 3.83
CA GLY A 169 1.51 13.59 5.00
C GLY A 169 -0.02 13.42 5.04
N ARG A 170 -0.74 14.52 4.89
CA ARG A 170 -2.21 14.55 4.95
C ARG A 170 -2.89 13.99 3.70
N TYR A 171 -2.20 13.93 2.56
CA TYR A 171 -2.83 13.72 1.27
C TYR A 171 -2.38 12.43 0.61
N ARG A 172 -3.34 11.72 0.00
CA ARG A 172 -3.07 10.59 -0.87
C ARG A 172 -3.62 10.84 -2.25
N LEU A 173 -2.80 10.56 -3.25
CA LEU A 173 -3.17 10.58 -4.66
C LEU A 173 -3.09 9.18 -5.24
N LEU A 174 -4.13 8.76 -5.96
CA LEU A 174 -4.15 7.56 -6.79
C LEU A 174 -4.30 7.96 -8.27
N HIS A 175 -3.58 7.25 -9.13
CA HIS A 175 -3.72 7.30 -10.58
C HIS A 175 -4.23 5.95 -11.07
N ASN A 176 -5.49 5.89 -11.49
CA ASN A 176 -6.09 4.72 -12.12
C ASN A 176 -5.88 4.83 -13.64
N MET A 177 -4.87 4.16 -14.18
CA MET A 177 -4.52 4.31 -15.61
C MET A 177 -5.64 3.77 -16.51
N HIS A 178 -6.33 2.71 -16.07
CA HIS A 178 -7.40 2.03 -16.81
C HIS A 178 -8.81 2.36 -16.29
N TYR A 179 -9.01 3.57 -15.77
CA TYR A 179 -10.23 4.01 -15.08
C TYR A 179 -11.55 3.87 -15.88
N ARG A 180 -11.49 3.82 -17.22
CA ARG A 180 -12.67 3.63 -18.08
C ARG A 180 -13.20 2.20 -18.09
N MET A 181 -12.42 1.24 -17.63
CA MET A 181 -12.82 -0.16 -17.46
C MET A 181 -13.26 -0.40 -16.02
N PRO A 182 -14.19 -1.35 -15.76
CA PRO A 182 -14.53 -1.72 -14.40
C PRO A 182 -13.32 -2.32 -13.67
N PHE A 183 -13.15 -1.97 -12.39
CA PHE A 183 -12.15 -2.57 -11.52
C PHE A 183 -12.35 -4.10 -11.45
N PRO A 184 -11.33 -4.91 -11.75
CA PRO A 184 -11.48 -6.37 -11.75
C PRO A 184 -11.57 -6.95 -10.34
N ILE A 185 -12.24 -8.09 -10.20
CA ILE A 185 -12.36 -8.84 -8.95
C ILE A 185 -11.64 -10.18 -9.12
N ASP A 186 -10.76 -10.53 -8.20
CA ASP A 186 -10.07 -11.82 -8.19
C ASP A 186 -11.02 -12.97 -7.82
N GLN A 187 -10.72 -14.16 -8.32
CA GLN A 187 -11.60 -15.33 -8.22
C GLN A 187 -11.81 -15.76 -6.76
N ASP A 188 -10.76 -15.69 -5.94
CA ASP A 188 -10.80 -16.03 -4.52
C ASP A 188 -11.71 -15.09 -3.75
N PHE A 189 -11.55 -13.77 -3.95
CA PHE A 189 -12.39 -12.78 -3.30
C PHE A 189 -13.82 -12.81 -3.81
N TYR A 190 -14.04 -13.10 -5.10
CA TYR A 190 -15.38 -13.20 -5.69
C TYR A 190 -16.25 -14.23 -4.96
N VAL A 191 -15.70 -15.40 -4.64
CA VAL A 191 -16.44 -16.47 -3.95
C VAL A 191 -16.52 -16.27 -2.43
N SER A 192 -15.90 -15.21 -1.89
CA SER A 192 -15.96 -14.94 -0.45
C SER A 192 -17.40 -14.66 0.01
N PRO A 193 -17.82 -15.13 1.21
CA PRO A 193 -19.16 -14.87 1.71
C PRO A 193 -19.50 -13.38 1.79
N THR A 194 -18.50 -12.53 2.10
CA THR A 194 -18.66 -11.08 2.18
C THR A 194 -18.96 -10.46 0.82
N PHE A 195 -18.23 -10.84 -0.23
CA PHE A 195 -18.49 -10.31 -1.57
C PHE A 195 -19.80 -10.84 -2.15
N GLN A 196 -20.14 -12.11 -1.90
CA GLN A 196 -21.41 -12.71 -2.32
C GLN A 196 -22.62 -12.02 -1.67
N ASP A 197 -22.57 -11.71 -0.37
CA ASP A 197 -23.63 -10.93 0.29
C ASP A 197 -23.76 -9.51 -0.29
N LEU A 198 -22.63 -8.82 -0.51
CA LEU A 198 -22.60 -7.50 -1.14
C LEU A 198 -23.22 -7.52 -2.55
N LEU A 199 -22.89 -8.53 -3.35
CA LEU A 199 -23.40 -8.69 -4.71
C LEU A 199 -24.91 -8.99 -4.72
N ASN A 200 -25.35 -9.93 -3.88
CA ASN A 200 -26.76 -10.32 -3.78
C ASN A 200 -27.67 -9.17 -3.30
N ARG A 201 -27.22 -8.41 -2.28
CA ARG A 201 -27.94 -7.22 -1.82
C ARG A 201 -28.01 -6.15 -2.89
N THR A 202 -26.91 -5.90 -3.59
CA THR A 202 -26.87 -4.94 -4.71
C THR A 202 -27.86 -5.34 -5.81
N HIS A 203 -27.86 -6.59 -6.25
CA HIS A 203 -28.77 -7.08 -7.30
C HIS A 203 -30.25 -7.04 -6.89
N SER A 204 -30.55 -7.30 -5.62
CA SER A 204 -31.92 -7.26 -5.09
C SER A 204 -32.38 -5.87 -4.67
N GLY A 205 -31.55 -4.83 -4.86
CA GLY A 205 -31.87 -3.46 -4.45
C GLY A 205 -31.95 -3.28 -2.93
N GLN A 206 -31.39 -4.21 -2.16
CA GLN A 206 -31.36 -4.13 -0.70
C GLN A 206 -30.19 -3.26 -0.23
N PRO A 207 -30.32 -2.59 0.93
CA PRO A 207 -29.19 -1.90 1.55
C PRO A 207 -28.04 -2.86 1.81
N THR A 208 -26.86 -2.52 1.27
CA THR A 208 -25.62 -3.29 1.45
C THR A 208 -24.99 -3.05 2.83
N GLY A 209 -25.26 -1.88 3.42
CA GLY A 209 -24.56 -1.41 4.62
C GLY A 209 -23.10 -1.06 4.39
N TRP A 210 -22.60 -1.14 3.16
CA TRP A 210 -21.24 -0.76 2.83
C TRP A 210 -21.11 0.76 2.64
N PHE A 211 -19.93 1.32 2.91
CA PHE A 211 -19.67 2.75 2.80
C PHE A 211 -19.48 3.25 1.35
N LYS A 212 -19.53 2.32 0.38
CA LYS A 212 -19.53 2.52 -1.07
C LYS A 212 -20.63 1.68 -1.71
N THR A 213 -20.86 1.89 -3.00
CA THR A 213 -21.65 1.02 -3.87
C THR A 213 -20.73 0.21 -4.80
N LEU A 214 -21.22 -0.91 -5.36
CA LEU A 214 -20.46 -1.64 -6.38
C LEU A 214 -20.18 -0.78 -7.62
N ASN A 215 -21.09 0.13 -7.99
CA ASN A 215 -20.86 1.04 -9.12
C ASN A 215 -19.66 1.97 -8.89
N GLU A 216 -19.57 2.60 -7.71
CA GLU A 216 -18.41 3.44 -7.33
C GLU A 216 -17.12 2.60 -7.20
N TYR A 217 -17.23 1.33 -6.82
CA TYR A 217 -16.08 0.46 -6.70
C TYR A 217 -15.51 0.02 -8.05
N TYR A 218 -16.39 -0.27 -9.01
CA TYR A 218 -16.03 -0.67 -10.36
C TYR A 218 -15.56 0.51 -11.19
N TYR A 219 -16.31 1.61 -11.20
CA TYR A 219 -16.05 2.75 -12.08
C TYR A 219 -15.47 3.91 -11.27
N ARG A 220 -14.14 4.03 -11.34
CA ARG A 220 -13.37 5.01 -10.57
C ARG A 220 -12.96 6.18 -11.45
N GLU A 221 -12.68 7.31 -10.83
CA GLU A 221 -12.06 8.44 -11.50
C GLU A 221 -10.60 8.16 -11.83
N ARG A 222 -10.08 8.78 -12.89
CA ARG A 222 -8.66 8.64 -13.27
C ARG A 222 -7.72 9.07 -12.14
N TRP A 223 -8.04 10.20 -11.53
CA TRP A 223 -7.29 10.76 -10.43
C TRP A 223 -8.19 10.80 -9.21
N GLU A 224 -7.73 10.20 -8.11
CA GLU A 224 -8.41 10.25 -6.83
C GLU A 224 -7.48 10.88 -5.79
N LEU A 225 -7.84 12.08 -5.32
CA LEU A 225 -7.10 12.80 -4.28
C LEU A 225 -7.92 12.79 -2.99
N PHE A 226 -7.34 12.31 -1.90
CA PHE A 226 -7.99 12.25 -0.61
C PHE A 226 -7.19 13.00 0.44
N ASP A 227 -7.92 13.69 1.32
CA ASP A 227 -7.41 14.19 2.59
C ASP A 227 -7.69 13.15 3.67
N ILE A 228 -6.67 12.38 4.02
CA ILE A 228 -6.83 11.22 4.91
C ILE A 228 -6.98 11.60 6.39
N GLN A 229 -6.82 12.88 6.75
CA GLN A 229 -7.07 13.35 8.12
C GLN A 229 -8.53 13.70 8.33
N SER A 230 -9.19 14.29 7.32
CA SER A 230 -10.60 14.65 7.39
C SER A 230 -11.53 13.54 6.89
N ASP A 231 -11.05 12.67 6.00
CA ASP A 231 -11.81 11.55 5.44
C ASP A 231 -11.00 10.25 5.52
N LEU A 232 -11.18 9.53 6.65
CA LEU A 232 -10.56 8.22 6.87
C LEU A 232 -11.10 7.12 5.93
N THR A 233 -12.24 7.35 5.28
CA THR A 233 -12.87 6.39 4.38
C THR A 233 -12.49 6.58 2.92
N GLU A 234 -11.74 7.63 2.60
CA GLU A 234 -11.28 7.94 1.23
C GLU A 234 -12.47 7.92 0.24
N ARG A 235 -13.53 8.64 0.57
CA ARG A 235 -14.78 8.71 -0.21
C ARG A 235 -14.95 10.04 -0.93
N ARG A 236 -14.50 11.15 -0.35
CA ARG A 236 -14.56 12.48 -0.98
C ARG A 236 -13.32 12.68 -1.86
N ASN A 237 -13.46 12.40 -3.16
CA ASN A 237 -12.42 12.72 -4.13
C ASN A 237 -12.30 14.25 -4.32
N LEU A 238 -11.10 14.78 -4.08
CA LEU A 238 -10.74 16.20 -4.17
C LEU A 238 -10.07 16.57 -5.50
N ALA A 239 -9.81 15.61 -6.40
CA ALA A 239 -9.04 15.86 -7.61
C ALA A 239 -9.71 16.88 -8.56
N GLY A 240 -11.05 16.96 -8.54
CA GLY A 240 -11.81 17.95 -9.30
C GLY A 240 -11.99 19.31 -8.60
N ASP A 241 -11.58 19.44 -7.34
CA ASP A 241 -11.75 20.66 -6.54
C ASP A 241 -10.62 21.65 -6.83
N ARG A 242 -10.97 22.81 -7.40
CA ARG A 242 -10.00 23.86 -7.77
C ARG A 242 -9.16 24.35 -6.59
N ALA A 243 -9.68 24.28 -5.36
CA ALA A 243 -8.92 24.68 -4.18
C ALA A 243 -7.73 23.74 -3.90
N TYR A 244 -7.78 22.49 -4.39
CA TYR A 244 -6.74 21.48 -4.20
C TYR A 244 -5.86 21.27 -5.44
N ALA A 245 -6.04 22.04 -6.52
CA ALA A 245 -5.24 21.92 -7.73
C ALA A 245 -3.71 22.00 -7.48
N PRO A 246 -3.20 22.93 -6.63
CA PRO A 246 -1.75 22.97 -6.34
C PRO A 246 -1.25 21.71 -5.61
N VAL A 247 -2.06 21.12 -4.73
CA VAL A 247 -1.73 19.87 -4.04
C VAL A 247 -1.72 18.71 -5.03
N LEU A 248 -2.73 18.63 -5.89
CA LEU A 248 -2.82 17.61 -6.94
C LEU A 248 -1.59 17.65 -7.86
N GLU A 249 -1.23 18.82 -8.38
CA GLU A 249 -0.08 19.00 -9.27
C GLU A 249 1.23 18.60 -8.57
N SER A 250 1.46 19.06 -7.35
CA SER A 250 2.66 18.72 -6.58
C SER A 250 2.81 17.21 -6.33
N LEU A 251 1.71 16.51 -6.03
CA LEU A 251 1.73 15.06 -5.83
C LEU A 251 1.89 14.30 -7.15
N ARG A 252 1.31 14.79 -8.24
CA ARG A 252 1.51 14.21 -9.58
C ARG A 252 2.97 14.30 -10.01
N ASP A 253 3.62 15.43 -9.80
CA ASP A 253 5.03 15.63 -10.14
C ASP A 253 5.95 14.70 -9.33
N GLN A 254 5.69 14.57 -8.03
CA GLN A 254 6.45 13.65 -7.16
C GLN A 254 6.24 12.19 -7.54
N LEU A 255 5.00 11.79 -7.84
CA LEU A 255 4.68 10.44 -8.31
C LEU A 255 5.39 10.14 -9.64
N LEU A 256 5.30 11.06 -10.60
CA LEU A 256 5.95 10.93 -11.91
C LEU A 256 7.48 10.84 -11.77
N LYS A 257 8.07 11.67 -10.89
CA LYS A 257 9.51 11.60 -10.59
C LYS A 257 9.91 10.24 -10.05
N TRP A 258 9.14 9.68 -9.12
CA TRP A 258 9.40 8.35 -8.57
C TRP A 258 9.27 7.26 -9.65
N GLN A 259 8.24 7.34 -10.50
CA GLN A 259 8.07 6.41 -11.63
C GLN A 259 9.28 6.41 -12.57
N TRP A 260 9.81 7.60 -12.93
CA TRP A 260 11.04 7.69 -13.72
C TRP A 260 12.27 7.15 -13.00
N GLN A 261 12.42 7.47 -11.71
CA GLN A 261 13.54 6.99 -10.90
C GLN A 261 13.57 5.45 -10.82
N THR A 262 12.40 4.81 -10.82
CA THR A 262 12.26 3.35 -10.76
C THR A 262 12.09 2.69 -12.13
N GLU A 263 12.36 3.42 -13.22
CA GLU A 263 12.23 2.92 -14.60
C GLU A 263 10.85 2.27 -14.90
N ASP A 264 9.76 2.87 -14.42
CA ASP A 264 8.40 2.34 -14.56
C ASP A 264 7.98 2.23 -16.06
N PRO A 265 7.71 1.02 -16.58
CA PRO A 265 7.32 0.84 -17.98
C PRO A 265 6.01 1.54 -18.37
N TRP A 266 5.15 1.84 -17.38
CA TRP A 266 3.86 2.49 -17.59
C TRP A 266 3.90 4.01 -17.32
N VAL A 267 5.09 4.61 -17.23
CA VAL A 267 5.25 6.04 -16.86
C VAL A 267 4.49 7.02 -17.76
N CYS A 268 4.29 6.68 -19.03
CA CYS A 268 3.57 7.52 -20.00
C CYS A 268 2.09 7.17 -20.17
N GLU A 269 1.64 6.03 -19.65
CA GLU A 269 0.26 5.58 -19.78
C GLU A 269 -0.69 6.43 -18.91
N PRO A 270 -1.99 6.56 -19.29
CA PRO A 270 -2.63 6.00 -20.49
C PRO A 270 -2.65 6.93 -21.72
N ASP A 271 -2.11 8.14 -21.64
CA ASP A 271 -2.28 9.14 -22.69
C ASP A 271 -1.14 9.17 -23.72
N ALA A 272 -0.01 8.55 -23.40
CA ALA A 272 1.21 8.66 -24.15
C ALA A 272 1.99 7.35 -24.22
N VAL A 273 2.84 7.24 -25.24
CA VAL A 273 3.79 6.13 -25.43
C VAL A 273 5.16 6.57 -24.94
N LEU A 274 5.86 5.65 -24.28
CA LEU A 274 7.25 5.80 -23.90
C LEU A 274 8.17 5.60 -25.12
N GLU A 275 8.80 6.68 -25.58
CA GLU A 275 9.76 6.68 -26.68
C GLU A 275 11.18 6.96 -26.14
N THR A 276 12.12 6.07 -26.45
CA THR A 276 13.50 6.17 -25.92
C THR A 276 14.27 7.38 -26.48
N LYS A 277 13.90 7.84 -27.70
CA LYS A 277 14.36 9.08 -28.36
C LYS A 277 13.26 9.53 -29.34
N PRO A 278 12.89 10.82 -29.47
CA PRO A 278 13.46 12.04 -28.87
C PRO A 278 12.57 12.71 -27.80
N GLU A 279 13.14 13.63 -27.01
CA GLU A 279 12.45 14.40 -25.95
C GLU A 279 11.24 15.23 -26.46
N PRO A 280 10.13 15.31 -25.69
CA PRO A 280 9.87 14.59 -24.43
C PRO A 280 9.68 13.08 -24.67
N GLN A 281 10.11 12.26 -23.69
CA GLN A 281 10.05 10.79 -23.79
C GLN A 281 8.61 10.25 -23.80
N CYS A 282 7.67 10.93 -23.15
CA CYS A 282 6.25 10.60 -23.28
C CYS A 282 5.64 11.35 -24.46
N ARG A 283 5.25 10.60 -25.51
CA ARG A 283 4.60 11.12 -26.71
C ARG A 283 3.11 10.86 -26.68
N LEU A 284 2.31 11.92 -26.69
CA LEU A 284 0.85 11.82 -26.68
C LEU A 284 0.35 10.93 -27.83
N LEU A 285 -0.55 10.01 -27.52
CA LEU A 285 -1.22 9.12 -28.49
C LEU A 285 -2.13 9.90 -29.44
N TYR A 286 -2.65 11.04 -28.99
CA TYR A 286 -3.49 11.93 -29.79
C TYR A 286 -2.76 13.24 -30.08
N TYR A 287 -2.23 13.37 -31.30
CA TYR A 287 -1.98 14.69 -31.89
C TYR A 287 -3.35 15.22 -32.33
N GLY A 288 -3.92 16.16 -31.58
CA GLY A 288 -5.28 16.68 -31.81
C GLY A 288 -5.61 16.86 -33.30
N LEU A 289 -6.60 16.10 -33.76
CA LEU A 289 -7.40 16.35 -34.96
C LEU A 289 -8.74 16.92 -34.53
#